data_AF-A0A9J5Z0T6-F1
#
_entry.id   AF-A0A9J5Z0T6-F1
#
_cell.length_a   1.000
_cell.length_b   1.000
_cell.length_c   1.000
_cell.angle_alpha   90.00
_cell.angle_beta   90.00
_cell.angle_gamma   90.00
#
_symmetry.space_group_name_H-M   'P 1'
#
loop_
_entity.id
_entity.type
_entity.pdbx_description
1 polymer ?
#
loop_
_entity_poly.entity_id
_entity_poly.type
_entity_poly.pdbx_seq_one_letter_code
_entity_poly.pdbx_strand_id
1 'polypeptide(L)'
;MLIASCEYEKVSQTSSQQHISISKELSTGMVSFKFVRDFLQCTEIVCLELGHKWSYLACNKCITKVDPLGDKYHCVKCNAKVRSVIHRYQLQIHATDEAGFISLLLWNKEVLQLIGKTAKELKV
;
A
#
# COMPACT_ATOMS: atom_id res chain seq x y z
N MET A 1 22.98 -0.04 -4.32
CA MET A 1 21.51 -0.13 -4.32
C MET A 1 20.97 1.25 -4.69
N LEU A 2 20.72 1.46 -5.99
CA LEU A 2 20.23 2.73 -6.51
C LEU A 2 18.71 2.77 -6.32
N ILE A 3 18.22 3.52 -5.34
CA ILE A 3 16.79 3.78 -5.18
C ILE A 3 16.46 4.94 -6.13
N ALA A 4 15.99 4.63 -7.32
CA ALA A 4 15.49 5.64 -8.26
C ALA A 4 14.02 5.96 -7.94
N SER A 5 13.70 7.26 -7.85
CA SER A 5 12.32 7.73 -7.94
C SER A 5 11.88 7.61 -9.39
N CYS A 6 10.88 6.78 -9.68
CA CYS A 6 10.39 6.57 -11.05
C CYS A 6 9.00 7.20 -11.20
N GLU A 7 8.81 7.94 -12.29
CA GLU A 7 7.52 8.48 -12.71
C GLU A 7 6.92 7.52 -13.73
N TYR A 8 5.86 6.81 -13.36
CA TYR A 8 5.06 5.98 -14.29
C TYR A 8 3.62 6.48 -14.33
N GLU A 9 3.05 6.52 -15.54
CA GLU A 9 1.68 6.96 -15.76
C GLU A 9 0.68 5.90 -15.26
N LYS A 10 -0.18 6.32 -14.35
CA LYS A 10 -1.23 5.49 -13.77
C LYS A 10 -2.38 5.33 -14.77
N VAL A 11 -2.52 4.15 -15.36
CA VAL A 11 -3.70 3.81 -16.16
C VAL A 11 -4.90 3.56 -15.24
N SER A 12 -5.89 4.45 -15.27
CA SER A 12 -7.18 4.27 -14.57
C SER A 12 -8.12 3.39 -15.40
N GLN A 13 -8.55 2.26 -14.86
CA GLN A 13 -9.56 1.42 -15.51
C GLN A 13 -10.97 2.03 -15.38
N THR A 14 -11.67 2.09 -16.51
CA THR A 14 -13.08 2.45 -16.65
C THR A 14 -13.94 1.22 -16.92
N SER A 15 -15.20 1.35 -16.51
CA SER A 15 -16.40 0.61 -16.91
C SER A 15 -16.83 -0.57 -16.05
N SER A 16 -18.04 -0.40 -15.52
CA SER A 16 -18.89 -1.37 -14.86
C SER A 16 -19.27 -2.49 -15.83
N GLN A 17 -19.13 -3.75 -15.40
CA GLN A 17 -20.18 -4.76 -15.53
C GLN A 17 -19.82 -6.07 -14.79
N GLN A 18 -20.85 -6.62 -14.12
CA GLN A 18 -20.96 -7.97 -13.54
C GLN A 18 -20.10 -8.30 -12.30
N HIS A 19 -20.60 -7.84 -11.14
CA HIS A 19 -20.28 -8.40 -9.82
C HIS A 19 -20.92 -9.79 -9.65
N ILE A 20 -20.44 -10.80 -10.38
CA ILE A 20 -20.46 -12.16 -9.82
C ILE A 20 -19.31 -12.18 -8.81
N SER A 21 -19.60 -12.60 -7.57
CA SER A 21 -18.64 -12.51 -6.47
C SER A 21 -17.45 -13.41 -6.79
N ILE A 22 -16.36 -12.86 -7.32
CA ILE A 22 -15.09 -13.55 -7.62
C ILE A 22 -14.65 -14.44 -6.44
N SER A 23 -14.95 -14.01 -5.20
CA SER A 23 -14.71 -14.82 -4.00
C SER A 23 -15.41 -16.18 -3.99
N LYS A 24 -16.61 -16.30 -4.57
CA LYS A 24 -17.37 -17.55 -4.70
C LYS A 24 -16.75 -18.48 -5.73
N GLU A 25 -16.26 -17.94 -6.85
CA GLU A 25 -15.58 -18.73 -7.89
C GLU A 25 -14.21 -19.24 -7.44
N LEU A 26 -13.49 -18.43 -6.65
CA LEU A 26 -12.24 -18.82 -6.01
C LEU A 26 -12.44 -19.91 -4.95
N SER A 27 -13.53 -19.84 -4.17
CA SER A 27 -13.80 -20.82 -3.11
C SER A 27 -14.33 -22.15 -3.63
N THR A 28 -14.99 -22.17 -4.78
CA THR A 28 -15.46 -23.41 -5.43
C THR A 28 -14.38 -24.12 -6.23
N GLY A 29 -13.17 -23.55 -6.33
CA GLY A 29 -12.07 -24.13 -7.12
C GLY A 29 -12.34 -24.12 -8.62
N MET A 30 -13.34 -23.37 -9.08
CA MET A 30 -13.69 -23.26 -10.50
C MET A 30 -12.64 -22.49 -11.30
N VAL A 31 -11.82 -21.67 -10.63
CA VAL A 31 -10.72 -20.92 -11.21
C VAL A 31 -9.40 -21.36 -10.58
N SER A 32 -8.47 -21.85 -11.40
CA SER A 32 -7.11 -22.14 -10.96
C SER A 32 -6.32 -20.83 -10.85
N PHE A 33 -5.70 -20.59 -9.70
CA PHE A 33 -4.80 -19.45 -9.49
C PHE A 33 -3.40 -19.96 -9.13
N LYS A 34 -2.39 -19.17 -9.49
CA LYS A 34 -0.99 -19.41 -9.12
C LYS A 34 -0.64 -18.50 -7.94
N PHE A 35 0.21 -18.96 -7.03
CA PHE A 35 0.70 -18.08 -5.97
C PHE A 35 1.63 -17.00 -6.56
N VAL A 36 1.73 -15.84 -5.92
CA VAL A 36 2.66 -14.78 -6.36
C VAL A 36 4.09 -15.31 -6.49
N ARG A 37 4.49 -16.24 -5.61
CA ARG A 37 5.79 -16.93 -5.65
C ARG A 37 5.97 -17.87 -6.84
N ASP A 38 4.88 -18.34 -7.46
CA ASP A 38 4.90 -19.19 -8.64
C ASP A 38 4.88 -18.37 -9.93
N PHE A 39 4.53 -17.07 -9.83
CA PHE A 39 4.52 -16.13 -10.94
C PHE A 39 5.82 -15.33 -11.02
N LEU A 40 6.45 -15.06 -9.87
CA LEU A 40 7.65 -14.24 -9.80
C LEU A 40 8.72 -14.91 -8.94
N GLN A 41 9.89 -15.05 -9.52
CA GLN A 41 11.12 -15.33 -8.78
C GLN A 41 11.82 -14.00 -8.53
N CYS A 42 11.15 -13.09 -7.82
CA CYS A 42 11.61 -11.72 -7.59
C CYS A 42 13.04 -11.69 -7.06
N THR A 43 13.98 -11.26 -7.90
CA THR A 43 15.40 -11.14 -7.55
C THR A 43 15.78 -9.71 -7.14
N GLU A 44 15.02 -8.68 -7.58
CA GLU A 44 15.31 -7.29 -7.27
C GLU A 44 14.04 -6.43 -7.10
N ILE A 45 14.02 -5.57 -6.05
CA ILE A 45 13.01 -4.50 -5.93
C ILE A 45 13.48 -3.35 -6.81
N VAL A 46 12.72 -3.07 -7.86
CA VAL A 46 13.14 -2.11 -8.88
C VAL A 46 12.77 -0.69 -8.51
N CYS A 47 11.64 -0.47 -7.85
CA CYS A 47 11.20 0.89 -7.54
C CYS A 47 10.37 1.01 -6.27
N LEU A 48 10.63 2.08 -5.50
CA LEU A 48 9.78 2.53 -4.40
C LEU A 48 9.04 3.79 -4.83
N GLU A 49 7.71 3.80 -4.79
CA GLU A 49 6.92 5.00 -5.03
C GLU A 49 6.91 5.90 -3.80
N LEU A 50 7.83 6.86 -3.75
CA LEU A 50 7.95 7.83 -2.67
C LEU A 50 7.25 9.18 -2.98
N GLY A 51 6.31 9.21 -3.92
CA GLY A 51 5.46 10.38 -4.20
C GLY A 51 4.49 10.72 -3.06
N HIS A 52 3.58 11.69 -3.22
CA HIS A 52 2.78 12.27 -2.12
C HIS A 52 1.92 11.32 -1.24
N LYS A 53 1.85 10.02 -1.52
CA LYS A 53 0.96 9.05 -0.86
C LYS A 53 1.65 7.86 -0.19
N TRP A 54 2.99 7.86 -0.05
CA TRP A 54 3.73 6.75 0.58
C TRP A 54 3.49 6.60 2.10
N SER A 55 2.86 7.59 2.72
CA SER A 55 2.47 7.55 4.12
C SER A 55 1.09 8.15 4.34
N TYR A 56 0.48 7.77 5.46
CA TYR A 56 -0.79 8.31 5.93
C TYR A 56 -0.70 8.66 7.42
N LEU A 57 -1.58 9.56 7.85
CA LEU A 57 -1.75 9.89 9.26
C LEU A 57 -2.72 8.90 9.90
N ALA A 58 -2.35 8.38 11.06
CA ALA A 58 -3.13 7.44 11.83
C ALA A 58 -3.36 7.95 13.26
N CYS A 59 -4.48 7.52 13.83
CA CYS A 59 -4.80 7.73 15.23
C CYS A 59 -3.74 7.01 16.10
N ASN A 60 -3.16 7.73 17.06
CA ASN A 60 -2.16 7.16 17.96
C ASN A 60 -2.73 6.06 18.90
N LYS A 61 -4.05 6.04 19.13
CA LYS A 61 -4.71 5.04 19.99
C LYS A 61 -5.09 3.76 19.26
N CYS A 62 -5.73 3.87 18.10
CA CYS A 62 -6.34 2.73 17.41
C CYS A 62 -5.72 2.39 16.06
N ILE A 63 -4.71 3.17 15.62
CA ILE A 63 -3.93 2.96 14.40
C ILE A 63 -4.73 3.13 13.09
N THR A 64 -6.04 3.38 13.17
CA THR A 64 -6.88 3.69 12.01
C THR A 64 -6.45 5.01 11.38
N LYS A 65 -6.48 5.06 10.04
CA LYS A 65 -6.29 6.28 9.27
C LYS A 65 -7.24 7.37 9.76
N VAL A 66 -6.74 8.59 9.87
CA VAL A 66 -7.53 9.75 10.29
C VAL A 66 -7.70 10.72 9.13
N ASP A 67 -8.82 11.43 9.14
CA ASP A 67 -9.10 12.46 8.15
C ASP A 67 -8.80 13.84 8.74
N PRO A 68 -8.24 14.76 7.94
CA PRO A 68 -8.03 16.14 8.36
C PRO A 68 -9.37 16.84 8.57
N LEU A 69 -9.48 17.57 9.68
CA LEU A 69 -10.64 18.38 10.05
C LEU A 69 -10.15 19.75 10.53
N GLY A 70 -9.86 20.63 9.57
CA GLY A 70 -9.26 21.95 9.84
C GLY A 70 -7.84 21.82 10.36
N ASP A 71 -7.59 22.37 11.55
CA ASP A 71 -6.32 22.30 12.29
C ASP A 71 -6.13 20.98 13.07
N LYS A 72 -7.15 20.11 13.08
CA LYS A 72 -7.21 18.88 13.87
C LYS A 72 -7.48 17.68 12.98
N TYR A 73 -7.52 16.52 13.61
CA TYR A 73 -7.86 15.26 12.95
C TYR A 73 -9.07 14.63 13.63
N HIS A 74 -9.89 13.94 12.84
CA HIS A 74 -10.98 13.13 13.37
C HIS A 74 -10.68 11.64 13.17
N CYS A 75 -10.81 10.87 14.23
CA CYS A 75 -10.71 9.42 14.17
C CYS A 75 -12.13 8.84 14.21
N VAL A 76 -12.55 8.26 13.08
CA VAL A 76 -13.88 7.63 12.95
C VAL A 76 -14.04 6.46 13.92
N LYS A 77 -13.01 5.60 14.03
CA LYS A 77 -13.07 4.42 14.92
C LYS A 77 -13.17 4.78 16.40
N CYS A 78 -12.54 5.87 16.83
CA CYS A 78 -12.65 6.36 18.21
C CYS A 78 -13.82 7.32 18.41
N ASN A 79 -14.51 7.72 17.33
CA ASN A 79 -15.50 8.78 17.28
C ASN A 79 -15.06 10.05 18.02
N ALA A 80 -13.81 10.48 17.82
CA ALA A 80 -13.21 11.54 18.62
C ALA A 80 -12.25 12.42 17.80
N LYS A 81 -12.18 13.70 18.16
CA LYS A 81 -11.12 14.60 17.69
C LYS A 81 -9.80 14.17 18.33
N VAL A 82 -8.79 13.94 17.51
CA VAL A 82 -7.45 13.56 17.96
C VAL A 82 -6.46 14.69 17.67
N ARG A 83 -5.71 15.08 18.70
CA ARG A 83 -4.67 16.12 18.60
C ARG A 83 -3.31 15.54 18.22
N SER A 84 -3.08 14.27 18.56
CA SER A 84 -1.83 13.56 18.27
C SER A 84 -2.12 12.47 17.24
N VAL A 85 -1.38 12.54 16.13
CA VAL A 85 -1.41 11.59 15.02
C VAL A 85 -0.01 11.08 14.78
N ILE A 86 0.10 9.91 14.16
CA ILE A 86 1.37 9.29 13.80
C ILE A 86 1.42 9.03 12.29
N HIS A 87 2.60 9.21 11.69
CA HIS A 87 2.85 8.80 10.31
C HIS A 87 3.03 7.29 10.24
N ARG A 88 2.38 6.65 9.27
CA ARG A 88 2.51 5.22 8.97
C ARG A 88 2.68 4.99 7.48
N TYR A 89 3.39 3.94 7.09
CA TYR A 89 3.61 3.63 5.68
C TYR A 89 2.36 3.06 5.00
N GLN A 90 2.15 3.53 3.77
CA GLN A 90 1.33 2.93 2.73
C GLN A 90 2.16 3.04 1.45
N LEU A 91 3.12 2.13 1.27
CA LEU A 91 4.15 2.25 0.24
C LEU A 91 3.80 1.35 -0.94
N GLN A 92 3.66 1.96 -2.12
CA GLN A 92 3.59 1.20 -3.36
C GLN A 92 5.01 0.90 -3.82
N ILE A 93 5.28 -0.37 -4.14
CA ILE A 93 6.56 -0.82 -4.68
C ILE A 93 6.32 -1.53 -5.99
N HIS A 94 7.33 -1.51 -6.86
CA HIS A 94 7.35 -2.29 -8.08
C HIS A 94 8.52 -3.26 -8.04
N ALA A 95 8.22 -4.52 -8.33
CA ALA A 95 9.22 -5.55 -8.57
C ALA A 95 9.06 -6.04 -10.00
N THR A 96 10.17 -6.40 -10.63
CA THR A 96 10.18 -6.99 -11.96
C THR A 96 11.13 -8.16 -11.96
N ASP A 97 10.87 -9.13 -12.83
CA ASP A 97 11.85 -10.10 -13.29
C ASP A 97 11.80 -10.18 -14.82
N GLU A 98 12.43 -11.20 -15.40
CA GLU A 98 12.41 -11.44 -16.85
C GLU A 98 11.00 -11.74 -17.39
N ALA A 99 10.07 -12.19 -16.54
CA ALA A 99 8.72 -12.59 -16.93
C ALA A 99 7.70 -11.45 -16.86
N GLY A 100 7.94 -10.43 -16.03
CA GLY A 100 7.09 -9.24 -15.99
C GLY A 100 7.26 -8.37 -14.77
N PHE A 101 6.34 -7.42 -14.61
CA PHE A 101 6.30 -6.48 -13.49
C PHE A 101 5.11 -6.73 -12.59
N ILE A 102 5.29 -6.45 -11.29
CA ILE A 102 4.22 -6.43 -10.29
C ILE A 102 4.28 -5.14 -9.48
N SER A 103 3.10 -4.60 -9.18
CA SER A 103 2.95 -3.51 -8.22
C SER A 103 2.35 -4.07 -6.92
N LEU A 104 3.04 -3.84 -5.80
CA LEU A 104 2.63 -4.30 -4.47
C LEU A 104 2.40 -3.09 -3.56
N LEU A 105 1.34 -3.14 -2.75
CA LEU A 105 1.09 -2.17 -1.70
C LEU A 105 1.52 -2.75 -0.34
N LEU A 106 2.56 -2.20 0.25
CA LEU A 106 3.07 -2.60 1.55
C LEU A 106 2.58 -1.66 2.65
N TRP A 107 2.16 -2.25 3.77
CA TRP A 107 1.72 -1.51 4.95
C TRP A 107 2.86 -1.33 5.94
N ASN A 108 2.58 -0.57 7.00
CA ASN A 108 3.58 -0.13 7.96
C ASN A 108 4.51 -1.21 8.52
N LYS A 109 4.02 -2.44 8.74
CA LYS A 109 4.85 -3.50 9.33
C LYS A 109 5.89 -3.98 8.32
N GLU A 110 5.44 -4.26 7.10
CA GLU A 110 6.26 -4.78 6.01
C GLU A 110 7.32 -3.76 5.60
N VAL A 111 6.93 -2.48 5.50
CA VAL A 111 7.86 -1.41 5.12
C VAL A 111 8.88 -1.12 6.22
N LEU A 112 8.48 -1.18 7.50
CA LEU A 112 9.42 -1.00 8.61
C LEU A 112 10.48 -2.11 8.62
N GLN A 113 10.10 -3.35 8.30
CA GLN A 113 11.05 -4.46 8.16
C GLN A 113 11.99 -4.26 6.96
N LEU A 114 11.47 -3.73 5.85
CA LEU A 114 12.25 -3.49 4.63
C LEU A 114 13.25 -2.33 4.77
N ILE A 115 12.82 -1.19 5.34
CA ILE A 115 13.60 0.06 5.37
C ILE A 115 14.37 0.21 6.69
N GLY A 116 13.89 -0.39 7.78
CA GLY A 116 14.48 -0.26 9.11
C GLY A 116 14.27 1.11 9.77
N LYS A 117 13.50 2.01 9.14
CA LYS A 117 13.13 3.32 9.67
C LYS A 117 11.62 3.46 9.73
N THR A 118 11.12 4.29 10.63
CA THR A 118 9.70 4.64 10.73
C THR A 118 9.32 5.73 9.74
N ALA A 119 8.05 5.76 9.33
CA ALA A 119 7.56 6.79 8.42
C ALA A 119 7.74 8.22 8.98
N LYS A 120 7.70 8.36 10.32
CA LYS A 120 7.96 9.63 11.01
C LYS A 120 9.40 10.12 10.79
N GLU A 121 10.38 9.22 10.82
CA GLU A 121 11.79 9.60 10.62
C GLU A 121 12.10 10.04 9.18
N LEU A 122 11.28 9.60 8.22
CA LEU A 122 11.45 9.94 6.80
C LEU A 122 10.53 11.08 6.32
N LYS A 123 9.47 11.41 7.07
CA LYS A 123 8.66 12.63 6.88
C LYS A 123 9.35 13.78 7.61
N VAL A 124 10.38 14.34 6.97
CA VAL A 124 11.00 15.62 7.34
C VAL A 124 10.11 16.77 6.91
#